data_AF-A0A0Q0WL44-F1
#
_entry.id   AF-A0A0Q0WL44-F1
#
_cell.length_a   1.000
_cell.length_b   1.000
_cell.length_c   1.000
_cell.angle_alpha   90.00
_cell.angle_beta   90.00
_cell.angle_gamma   90.00
#
_symmetry.space_group_name_H-M   'P 1'
#
loop_
_entity.id
_entity.type
_entity.pdbx_description
1 polymer ?
#
loop_
_entity_poly.entity_id
_entity_poly.type
_entity_poly.pdbx_seq_one_letter_code
_entity_poly.pdbx_strand_id
1 'polypeptide(L)'
;MVGFIDEESPLGRRYEMKGDQSGFYADARFLAPAEMAALLEEPGFRDLAFVQALSCEPEEMKAVETPVPGYGRGSFVVVRGVKKSDGV
;
A
#
# COMPACT_ATOMS: atom_id res chain seq x y z
N MET A 1 2.20 -11.58 -0.31
CA MET A 1 2.53 -10.18 0.09
C MET A 1 2.00 -9.28 -1.00
N VAL A 2 1.49 -8.11 -0.63
CA VAL A 2 0.94 -7.12 -1.57
C VAL A 2 1.56 -5.77 -1.26
N GLY A 3 2.04 -5.07 -2.28
CA GLY A 3 2.50 -3.69 -2.19
C GLY A 3 1.51 -2.76 -2.90
N PHE A 4 1.19 -1.62 -2.28
CA PHE A 4 0.21 -0.67 -2.80
C PHE A 4 0.54 0.75 -2.34
N ILE A 5 -0.07 1.74 -3.00
CA ILE A 5 -0.02 3.14 -2.58
C ILE A 5 -1.19 3.39 -1.63
N ASP A 6 -0.88 3.88 -0.43
CA ASP A 6 -1.88 4.26 0.57
C ASP A 6 -2.70 5.43 0.03
N GLU A 7 -4.02 5.22 -0.14
CA GLU A 7 -5.00 6.21 -0.60
C GLU A 7 -4.96 7.50 0.22
N GLU A 8 -4.78 7.40 1.54
CA GLU A 8 -4.80 8.54 2.44
C GLU A 8 -3.49 9.34 2.41
N SER A 9 -2.45 8.78 1.80
CA SER A 9 -1.13 9.39 1.74
C SER A 9 -1.04 10.54 0.71
N PRO A 10 -0.03 11.43 0.84
CA PRO A 10 0.16 12.53 -0.11
C PRO A 10 0.25 12.07 -1.58
N LEU A 11 1.01 11.00 -1.88
CA LEU A 11 1.10 10.46 -3.24
C LEU A 11 -0.21 9.81 -3.70
N GLY A 12 -0.90 9.07 -2.82
CA GLY A 12 -2.18 8.44 -3.14
C GLY A 12 -3.20 9.46 -3.64
N ARG A 13 -3.46 10.50 -2.82
CA ARG A 13 -4.34 11.61 -3.18
C ARG A 13 -3.88 12.34 -4.44
N ARG A 14 -2.57 12.54 -4.61
CA ARG A 14 -2.00 13.22 -5.79
C ARG A 14 -2.23 12.41 -7.07
N TYR A 15 -2.07 11.09 -7.02
CA TYR A 15 -2.30 10.24 -8.19
C TYR A 15 -3.78 10.06 -8.49
N GLU A 16 -4.62 9.96 -7.47
CA GLU A 16 -6.07 9.91 -7.62
C GLU A 16 -6.61 11.19 -8.29
N MET A 17 -6.20 12.37 -7.82
CA MET A 17 -6.58 13.65 -8.45
C MET A 17 -6.09 13.79 -9.90
N LYS A 18 -4.99 13.11 -10.25
CA LYS A 18 -4.42 13.11 -11.61
C LYS A 18 -4.89 11.91 -12.44
N GLY A 19 -5.78 11.06 -11.90
CA GLY A 19 -6.20 9.79 -12.49
C GLY A 19 -6.65 9.94 -13.94
N ASP A 20 -7.60 10.84 -14.20
CA ASP A 20 -8.17 11.10 -15.54
C ASP A 20 -7.13 11.54 -16.59
N GLN A 21 -5.99 12.08 -16.15
CA GLN A 21 -4.91 12.57 -17.03
C GLN A 21 -3.76 11.56 -17.16
N SER A 22 -3.77 10.50 -16.35
CA SER A 22 -2.73 9.48 -16.32
C SER A 22 -3.20 8.26 -17.10
N GLY A 23 -2.52 7.95 -18.21
CA GLY A 23 -2.73 6.67 -18.91
C GLY A 23 -2.42 5.42 -18.06
N PHE A 24 -1.83 5.60 -16.87
CA PHE A 24 -1.50 4.52 -15.94
C PHE A 24 -2.42 4.45 -14.71
N TYR A 25 -2.97 5.59 -14.25
CA TYR A 25 -3.78 5.67 -13.03
C TYR A 25 -5.27 5.93 -13.29
N ALA A 26 -5.68 6.12 -14.54
CA ALA A 26 -7.09 6.38 -14.89
C ALA A 26 -8.04 5.30 -14.37
N ASP A 27 -7.65 4.03 -14.46
CA ASP A 27 -8.45 2.89 -14.00
C ASP A 27 -7.96 2.32 -12.65
N ALA A 28 -7.07 3.03 -11.95
CA ALA A 28 -6.50 2.55 -10.69
C ALA A 28 -7.47 2.80 -9.52
N ARG A 29 -7.71 1.76 -8.71
CA ARG A 29 -8.35 1.90 -7.41
C ARG A 29 -7.30 2.03 -6.33
N PHE A 30 -7.27 3.17 -5.66
CA PHE A 30 -6.49 3.37 -4.44
C PHE A 30 -7.23 2.76 -3.25
N LEU A 31 -6.48 2.25 -2.28
CA LEU A 31 -7.03 1.56 -1.10
C LEU A 31 -6.34 2.08 0.15
N ALA A 32 -7.14 2.38 1.18
CA ALA A 32 -6.60 2.57 2.51
C ALA A 32 -6.05 1.24 3.08
N PRO A 33 -5.01 1.26 3.93
CA PRO A 33 -4.44 0.05 4.53
C PRO A 33 -5.44 -0.81 5.30
N ALA A 34 -6.44 -0.18 5.94
CA ALA A 34 -7.52 -0.88 6.63
C ALA A 34 -8.43 -1.66 5.67
N GLU A 35 -8.72 -1.11 4.48
CA GLU A 35 -9.50 -1.79 3.46
C GLU A 35 -8.72 -2.97 2.86
N MET A 36 -7.42 -2.78 2.59
CA MET A 36 -6.54 -3.86 2.17
C MET A 36 -6.48 -4.99 3.21
N ALA A 37 -6.44 -4.65 4.50
CA ALA A 37 -6.48 -5.63 5.58
C ALA A 37 -7.77 -6.46 5.51
N ALA A 38 -8.94 -5.80 5.43
CA ALA A 38 -10.23 -6.48 5.35
C ALA A 38 -10.32 -7.41 4.12
N LEU A 39 -9.85 -6.96 2.95
CA LEU A 39 -9.81 -7.75 1.71
C LEU A 39 -8.92 -9.00 1.80
N LEU A 40 -7.86 -8.95 2.62
CA LEU A 40 -7.00 -10.10 2.86
C LEU A 40 -7.59 -11.02 3.94
N GLU A 41 -8.23 -10.47 4.96
CA GLU A 41 -8.83 -11.25 6.04
C GLU A 41 -10.05 -12.05 5.58
N GLU A 42 -10.85 -11.52 4.65
CA GLU A 42 -12.04 -12.18 4.10
C GLU A 42 -11.74 -13.59 3.53
N PRO A 43 -10.76 -13.79 2.62
CA PRO A 43 -10.40 -15.12 2.12
C PRO A 43 -9.52 -15.94 3.07
N GLY A 44 -9.31 -15.49 4.31
CA GLY A 44 -8.66 -16.26 5.37
C GLY A 44 -7.17 -15.98 5.60
N PHE A 45 -6.59 -14.90 5.06
CA PHE A 45 -5.23 -14.51 5.47
C PHE A 45 -5.25 -13.97 6.91
N ARG A 46 -4.21 -14.27 7.67
CA ARG A 46 -4.02 -13.90 9.07
C ARG A 46 -2.59 -13.41 9.30
N ASP A 47 -2.27 -13.03 10.53
CA ASP A 47 -0.95 -12.54 10.94
C ASP A 47 -0.44 -11.41 10.03
N LEU A 48 -1.33 -10.43 9.79
CA LEU A 48 -1.03 -9.31 8.91
C LEU A 48 0.06 -8.44 9.52
N ALA A 49 1.13 -8.21 8.76
CA ALA A 49 2.24 -7.34 9.13
C ALA A 49 2.48 -6.32 8.03
N PHE A 50 2.56 -5.05 8.42
CA PHE A 50 2.71 -3.92 7.51
C PHE A 50 4.09 -3.27 7.66
N VAL A 51 4.63 -2.83 6.53
CA VAL A 51 5.77 -1.92 6.46
C VAL A 51 5.46 -0.81 5.45
N GLN A 52 6.14 0.31 5.60
CA GLN A 52 5.95 1.49 4.76
C GLN A 52 7.29 2.12 4.36
N ALA A 53 7.27 2.80 3.22
CA ALA A 53 8.36 3.61 2.68
C ALA A 53 7.77 4.82 1.91
N LEU A 54 8.63 5.65 1.35
CA LEU A 54 8.27 6.92 0.70
C LEU A 54 7.66 7.90 1.70
N SER A 55 8.43 8.23 2.75
CA SER A 55 8.04 9.26 3.72
C SER A 55 8.24 10.70 3.23
N CYS A 56 8.81 10.88 2.05
CA CYS A 56 8.89 12.16 1.32
C CYS A 56 8.54 11.96 -0.16
N GLU A 57 8.41 13.05 -0.90
CA GLU A 57 8.21 13.00 -2.34
C GLU A 57 9.37 12.25 -3.02
N PRO A 58 9.11 11.36 -3.99
CA PRO A 58 10.14 10.60 -4.69
C PRO A 58 11.22 11.49 -5.32
N GLU A 59 10.82 12.67 -5.80
CA GLU A 59 11.70 13.67 -6.41
C GLU A 59 12.69 14.30 -5.41
N GLU A 60 12.40 14.24 -4.11
CA GLU A 60 13.23 14.79 -3.03
C GLU A 60 14.14 13.74 -2.37
N MET A 61 13.99 12.46 -2.72
CA MET A 61 14.78 11.37 -2.14
C MET A 61 16.27 11.49 -2.49
N LYS A 62 17.10 11.57 -1.46
CA LYS A 62 18.58 11.65 -1.60
C LYS A 62 19.28 10.30 -1.43
N ALA A 63 18.57 9.31 -0.91
CA ALA A 63 19.06 7.95 -0.68
C ALA A 63 17.87 6.98 -0.66
N VAL A 64 18.16 5.69 -0.80
CA VAL A 64 17.17 4.63 -0.64
C VAL A 64 16.69 4.62 0.82
N GLU A 65 15.38 4.77 1.03
CA GLU A 65 14.77 4.70 2.35
C GLU A 65 14.70 3.24 2.82
N THR A 66 15.03 3.00 4.10
CA THR A 66 14.79 1.70 4.73
C THR A 66 13.32 1.63 5.16
N PRO A 67 12.55 0.60 4.74
CA PRO A 67 11.16 0.48 5.15
C PRO A 67 11.03 0.38 6.68
N VAL A 68 10.01 1.04 7.23
CA VAL A 68 9.71 1.02 8.67
C VAL A 68 8.40 0.28 8.94
N PRO A 69 8.19 -0.30 10.13
CA PRO A 69 6.93 -0.96 10.47
C PRO A 69 5.70 -0.03 10.39
N GLY A 70 4.53 -0.62 10.10
CA GLY A 70 3.23 0.07 10.06
C GLY A 70 2.93 0.77 8.73
N TYR A 71 1.96 1.69 8.77
CA TYR A 71 1.50 2.54 7.66
C TYR A 71 1.12 3.94 8.18
N GLY A 72 0.73 4.87 7.30
CA GLY A 72 0.22 6.21 7.65
C GLY A 72 1.26 7.34 7.67
N ARG A 73 2.54 7.05 7.48
CA ARG A 73 3.61 8.07 7.34
C ARG A 73 4.23 8.08 5.95
N GLY A 74 4.41 6.90 5.35
CA GLY A 74 4.92 6.74 4.00
C GLY A 74 3.79 6.44 3.01
N SER A 75 4.00 6.80 1.74
CA SER A 75 3.01 6.60 0.69
C SER A 75 2.96 5.19 0.11
N PHE A 76 4.03 4.41 0.23
CA PHE A 76 4.05 3.03 -0.26
C PHE A 76 4.02 2.06 0.90
N VAL A 77 3.03 1.16 0.90
CA VAL A 77 2.77 0.21 1.98
C VAL A 77 2.87 -1.21 1.43
N VAL A 78 3.50 -2.10 2.20
CA VAL A 78 3.52 -3.53 1.93
C VAL A 78 2.87 -4.26 3.09
N VAL A 79 1.94 -5.15 2.77
CA VAL A 79 1.32 -6.07 3.71
C VAL A 79 1.71 -7.51 3.41
N ARG A 80 2.13 -8.23 4.46
CA ARG A 80 2.30 -9.68 4.46
C ARG A 80 1.15 -10.29 5.26
N GLY A 81 0.53 -11.32 4.71
CA GLY A 81 -0.37 -12.21 5.45
C GLY A 81 0.01 -13.67 5.24
N VAL A 82 -0.39 -14.52 6.17
CA VAL A 82 -0.24 -15.97 6.11
C VAL A 82 -1.62 -16.58 5.94
N LYS A 83 -1.79 -17.41 4.91
CA LYS A 83 -2.96 -18.28 4.79
C LYS A 83 -2.49 -19.71 5.03
N LYS A 84 -3.08 -20.39 6.01
CA LYS A 84 -2.83 -21.82 6.17
C LYS A 84 -3.44 -22.52 4.96
N SER A 85 -2.65 -23.35 4.29
CA SER A 85 -3.19 -24.32 3.35
C SER A 85 -3.92 -25.36 4.18
N ASP A 86 -5.20 -25.58 3.90
CA ASP A 86 -5.87 -26.79 4.38
C ASP A 86 -5.13 -27.96 3.74
N GLY A 87 -4.44 -28.74 4.56
CA GLY A 87 -3.72 -29.93 4.09
C GLY A 87 -4.73 -30.91 3.50
N VAL A 88 -4.63 -31.15 2.19
CA VAL A 88 -5.21 -32.31 1.53
C VAL A 88 -4.29 -33.51 1.77
#